data_AF-A0A536KIZ7-F1
#
_entry.id   AF-A0A536KIZ7-F1
#
_cell.length_a   1.000
_cell.length_b   1.000
_cell.length_c   1.000
_cell.angle_alpha   90.00
_cell.angle_beta   90.00
_cell.angle_gamma   90.00
#
_symmetry.space_group_name_H-M   'P 1'
#
loop_
_entity.id
_entity.type
_entity.pdbx_description
1 polymer ?
#
loop_
_entity_poly.entity_id
_entity_poly.type
_entity_poly.pdbx_seq_one_letter_code
_entity_poly.pdbx_strand_id
1 'polypeptide(L)'
;TFPLERDASVSANAHVLEVLQVVPPFPRQHLIQQKVIKYLRDARVDGDHWVDKWHGSPFYATAHAVFALTASAPDLCRPAFTWLKNSQREDGSWGWFGKGTPEETAYAVQALMNAPAETLAAMTEPLARAAAYLNETEAEPVIPLWVGKTLYGPTQVVRSAVLSAQILLARSEHARSAD
;
A
#
# COMPACT_ATOMS: atom_id res chain seq x y z
N THR A 1 -7.61 -13.12 -10.10
CA THR A 1 -9.09 -13.13 -10.16
C THR A 1 -9.53 -13.74 -11.46
N PHE A 2 -10.50 -14.64 -11.42
CA PHE A 2 -10.89 -15.46 -12.59
C PHE A 2 -12.36 -15.28 -12.95
N PRO A 3 -12.75 -15.52 -14.22
CA PRO A 3 -14.16 -15.62 -14.60
C PRO A 3 -14.90 -16.61 -13.70
N LEU A 4 -16.15 -16.29 -13.33
CA LEU A 4 -17.03 -17.10 -12.47
C LEU A 4 -16.63 -17.19 -10.98
N GLU A 5 -15.65 -16.41 -10.55
CA GLU A 5 -15.30 -16.27 -9.15
C GLU A 5 -16.33 -15.38 -8.42
N ARG A 6 -16.72 -15.77 -7.20
CA ARG A 6 -17.80 -15.08 -6.44
C ARG A 6 -17.34 -13.79 -5.80
N ASP A 7 -16.12 -13.80 -5.25
CA ASP A 7 -15.61 -12.66 -4.49
C ASP A 7 -14.74 -11.80 -5.40
N ALA A 8 -15.01 -10.50 -5.42
CA ALA A 8 -14.15 -9.54 -6.10
C ALA A 8 -12.82 -9.37 -5.35
N SER A 9 -11.77 -8.96 -6.09
CA SER A 9 -10.46 -8.66 -5.51
C SER A 9 -10.23 -7.16 -5.57
N VAL A 10 -9.85 -6.57 -4.44
CA VAL A 10 -9.45 -5.16 -4.35
C VAL A 10 -8.16 -4.95 -5.13
N SER A 11 -7.14 -5.78 -4.88
CA SER A 11 -5.81 -5.63 -5.51
C SER A 11 -5.89 -5.74 -7.04
N ALA A 12 -6.63 -6.73 -7.56
CA ALA A 12 -6.80 -6.89 -9.00
C ALA A 12 -7.52 -5.69 -9.65
N ASN A 13 -8.53 -5.11 -8.99
CA ASN A 13 -9.20 -3.91 -9.50
C ASN A 13 -8.31 -2.66 -9.39
N ALA A 14 -7.49 -2.55 -8.33
CA ALA A 14 -6.50 -1.50 -8.21
C ALA A 14 -5.48 -1.54 -9.35
N HIS A 15 -4.93 -2.73 -9.66
CA HIS A 15 -4.01 -2.91 -10.79
C HIS A 15 -4.66 -2.59 -12.14
N VAL A 16 -5.95 -2.92 -12.32
CA VAL A 16 -6.70 -2.48 -13.52
C VAL A 16 -6.70 -0.96 -13.61
N LEU A 17 -6.97 -0.24 -12.53
CA LEU A 17 -6.98 1.22 -12.54
C LEU A 17 -5.60 1.81 -12.85
N GLU A 18 -4.51 1.23 -12.33
CA GLU A 18 -3.13 1.63 -12.69
C GLU A 18 -2.87 1.43 -14.20
N VAL A 19 -3.28 0.29 -14.76
CA VAL A 19 -3.15 0.02 -16.20
C VAL A 19 -3.96 1.02 -17.01
N LEU A 20 -5.19 1.34 -16.60
CA LEU A 20 -6.04 2.33 -17.30
C LEU A 20 -5.42 3.72 -17.35
N GLN A 21 -4.47 4.05 -16.48
CA GLN A 21 -3.79 5.35 -16.46
C GLN A 21 -2.65 5.44 -17.48
N VAL A 22 -2.09 4.30 -17.91
CA VAL A 22 -0.90 4.28 -18.79
C VAL A 22 -1.18 3.77 -20.20
N VAL A 23 -2.31 3.07 -20.42
CA VAL A 23 -2.68 2.57 -21.75
C VAL A 23 -3.21 3.70 -22.65
N PRO A 24 -2.98 3.61 -23.99
CA PRO A 24 -3.55 4.56 -24.94
C PRO A 24 -5.08 4.65 -24.84
N PRO A 25 -5.69 5.82 -25.12
CA PRO A 25 -7.13 5.98 -25.05
C PRO A 25 -7.91 4.97 -25.88
N PHE A 26 -8.97 4.38 -25.29
CA PHE A 26 -9.85 3.44 -25.99
C PHE A 26 -11.34 3.65 -25.65
N PRO A 27 -12.27 3.17 -26.50
CA PRO A 27 -13.70 3.36 -26.27
C PRO A 27 -14.15 2.86 -24.89
N ARG A 28 -14.95 3.67 -24.20
CA ARG A 28 -15.51 3.41 -22.85
C ARG A 28 -14.49 3.33 -21.71
N GLN A 29 -13.21 3.67 -21.92
CA GLN A 29 -12.20 3.67 -20.85
C GLN A 29 -12.64 4.45 -19.60
N HIS A 30 -13.21 5.66 -19.78
CA HIS A 30 -13.70 6.48 -18.66
C HIS A 30 -14.81 5.80 -17.85
N LEU A 31 -15.70 5.02 -18.49
CA LEU A 31 -16.76 4.27 -17.80
C LEU A 31 -16.17 3.13 -16.98
N ILE A 32 -15.16 2.45 -17.50
CA ILE A 32 -14.46 1.38 -16.78
C ILE A 32 -13.71 1.98 -15.58
N GLN A 33 -13.00 3.09 -15.78
CA GLN A 33 -12.29 3.81 -14.72
C GLN A 33 -13.25 4.23 -13.60
N GLN A 34 -14.39 4.87 -13.94
CA GLN A 34 -15.40 5.25 -12.95
C GLN A 34 -15.98 4.05 -12.19
N LYS A 35 -16.23 2.94 -12.90
CA LYS A 35 -16.72 1.71 -12.27
C LYS A 35 -15.71 1.14 -11.27
N VAL A 36 -14.42 1.12 -11.63
CA VAL A 36 -13.35 0.62 -10.77
C VAL A 36 -13.16 1.54 -9.55
N ILE A 37 -13.14 2.87 -9.75
CA ILE A 37 -13.05 3.84 -8.64
C ILE A 37 -14.23 3.69 -7.68
N LYS A 38 -15.45 3.54 -8.20
CA LYS A 38 -16.64 3.28 -7.38
C LYS A 38 -16.50 1.99 -6.59
N TYR A 39 -16.08 0.90 -7.23
CA TYR A 39 -15.86 -0.37 -6.55
C TYR A 39 -14.82 -0.23 -5.42
N LEU A 40 -13.66 0.38 -5.69
CA LEU A 40 -12.63 0.58 -4.67
C LEU A 40 -13.15 1.44 -3.51
N ARG A 41 -13.96 2.47 -3.76
CA ARG A 41 -14.60 3.23 -2.68
C ARG A 41 -15.51 2.35 -1.82
N ASP A 42 -16.38 1.59 -2.47
CA ASP A 42 -17.43 0.81 -1.79
C ASP A 42 -16.86 -0.45 -1.09
N ALA A 43 -15.69 -0.94 -1.52
CA ALA A 43 -15.02 -2.14 -0.99
C ALA A 43 -14.17 -1.91 0.28
N ARG A 44 -14.19 -0.71 0.86
CA ARG A 44 -13.47 -0.43 2.10
C ARG A 44 -14.04 -1.24 3.26
N VAL A 45 -13.15 -1.64 4.16
CA VAL A 45 -13.50 -2.16 5.48
C VAL A 45 -13.57 -0.98 6.43
N ASP A 46 -14.67 -0.89 7.18
CA ASP A 46 -14.95 0.16 8.18
C ASP A 46 -14.75 1.62 7.70
N GLY A 47 -14.72 1.82 6.37
CA GLY A 47 -14.57 3.12 5.72
C GLY A 47 -13.13 3.63 5.58
N ASP A 48 -12.12 2.93 6.07
CA ASP A 48 -10.75 3.48 6.18
C ASP A 48 -9.70 2.72 5.36
N HIS A 49 -9.72 1.39 5.36
CA HIS A 49 -8.72 0.54 4.73
C HIS A 49 -9.35 -0.52 3.80
N TRP A 50 -8.51 -1.35 3.19
CA TRP A 50 -8.94 -2.47 2.36
C TRP A 50 -8.30 -3.78 2.76
N VAL A 51 -9.01 -4.85 2.45
CA VAL A 51 -8.52 -6.23 2.49
C VAL A 51 -8.63 -6.85 1.11
N ASP A 52 -7.81 -7.84 0.84
CA ASP A 52 -7.89 -8.60 -0.39
C ASP A 52 -7.70 -10.09 -0.10
N LYS A 53 -8.33 -10.93 -0.91
CA LYS A 53 -8.27 -12.38 -0.71
C LYS A 53 -6.93 -13.01 -1.10
N TRP A 54 -6.08 -12.31 -1.84
CA TRP A 54 -4.77 -12.82 -2.28
C TRP A 54 -3.65 -12.54 -1.28
N HIS A 55 -3.91 -11.72 -0.25
CA HIS A 55 -2.90 -11.32 0.72
C HIS A 55 -3.52 -11.12 2.11
N GLY A 56 -2.96 -11.76 3.13
CA GLY A 56 -3.49 -11.75 4.50
C GLY A 56 -3.34 -10.40 5.22
N SER A 57 -2.51 -9.49 4.71
CA SER A 57 -2.35 -8.15 5.28
C SER A 57 -3.24 -7.10 4.60
N PRO A 58 -3.97 -6.29 5.38
CA PRO A 58 -4.65 -5.11 4.86
C PRO A 58 -3.70 -4.01 4.38
N PHE A 59 -2.45 -3.96 4.85
CA PHE A 59 -1.47 -2.97 4.40
C PHE A 59 -1.13 -3.14 2.91
N TYR A 60 -1.06 -4.38 2.42
CA TYR A 60 -0.88 -4.67 0.99
C TYR A 60 -2.04 -4.13 0.15
N ALA A 61 -3.28 -4.53 0.48
CA ALA A 61 -4.46 -4.13 -0.29
C ALA A 61 -4.68 -2.61 -0.23
N THR A 62 -4.46 -2.00 0.94
CA THR A 62 -4.58 -0.56 1.15
C THR A 62 -3.52 0.21 0.36
N ALA A 63 -2.27 -0.24 0.36
CA ALA A 63 -1.21 0.43 -0.41
C ALA A 63 -1.50 0.39 -1.91
N HIS A 64 -1.89 -0.77 -2.46
CA HIS A 64 -2.24 -0.87 -3.88
C HIS A 64 -3.49 -0.04 -4.25
N ALA A 65 -4.50 0.01 -3.37
CA ALA A 65 -5.65 0.90 -3.58
C ALA A 65 -5.23 2.38 -3.59
N VAL A 66 -4.31 2.79 -2.69
CA VAL A 66 -3.76 4.15 -2.67
C VAL A 66 -2.99 4.46 -3.96
N PHE A 67 -2.08 3.58 -4.41
CA PHE A 67 -1.32 3.80 -5.65
C PHE A 67 -2.25 4.03 -6.84
N ALA A 68 -3.26 3.16 -6.97
CA ALA A 68 -4.23 3.24 -8.05
C ALA A 68 -5.12 4.50 -7.98
N LEU A 69 -5.54 4.92 -6.78
CA LEU A 69 -6.48 6.03 -6.60
C LEU A 69 -5.81 7.40 -6.60
N THR A 70 -4.54 7.51 -6.24
CA THR A 70 -3.87 8.81 -6.01
C THR A 70 -3.93 9.73 -7.24
N ALA A 71 -3.75 9.19 -8.46
CA ALA A 71 -3.81 10.00 -9.68
C ALA A 71 -5.24 10.33 -10.15
N SER A 72 -6.21 9.46 -9.86
CA SER A 72 -7.57 9.55 -10.45
C SER A 72 -8.65 10.04 -9.49
N ALA A 73 -8.47 9.84 -8.18
CA ALA A 73 -9.43 10.14 -7.13
C ALA A 73 -8.72 10.33 -5.76
N PRO A 74 -7.77 11.28 -5.64
CA PRO A 74 -6.93 11.45 -4.46
C PRO A 74 -7.73 11.70 -3.17
N ASP A 75 -8.89 12.36 -3.26
CA ASP A 75 -9.77 12.61 -2.10
C ASP A 75 -10.21 11.32 -1.42
N LEU A 76 -10.35 10.24 -2.19
CA LEU A 76 -10.68 8.95 -1.62
C LEU A 76 -9.54 8.45 -0.74
N CYS A 77 -8.27 8.74 -1.00
CA CYS A 77 -7.16 8.20 -0.20
C CYS A 77 -7.09 8.71 1.25
N ARG A 78 -7.79 9.82 1.60
CA ARG A 78 -7.68 10.48 2.91
C ARG A 78 -7.93 9.57 4.13
N PRO A 79 -8.99 8.74 4.17
CA PRO A 79 -9.20 7.87 5.32
C PRO A 79 -8.13 6.76 5.41
N ALA A 80 -7.57 6.32 4.28
CA ALA A 80 -6.49 5.34 4.26
C ALA A 80 -5.19 5.91 4.83
N PHE A 81 -4.85 7.16 4.50
CA PHE A 81 -3.71 7.84 5.13
C PHE A 81 -3.90 8.01 6.64
N THR A 82 -5.13 8.29 7.07
CA THR A 82 -5.45 8.39 8.51
C THR A 82 -5.29 7.04 9.20
N TRP A 83 -5.78 5.96 8.59
CA TRP A 83 -5.62 4.60 9.10
C TRP A 83 -4.15 4.18 9.16
N LEU A 84 -3.38 4.43 8.11
CA LEU A 84 -1.94 4.15 8.07
C LEU A 84 -1.21 4.89 9.20
N LYS A 85 -1.48 6.19 9.37
CA LYS A 85 -0.89 6.99 10.47
C LYS A 85 -1.22 6.40 11.84
N ASN A 86 -2.48 6.05 12.09
CA ASN A 86 -2.93 5.57 13.40
C ASN A 86 -2.53 4.11 13.68
N SER A 87 -2.19 3.34 12.63
CA SER A 87 -1.83 1.93 12.76
C SER A 87 -0.33 1.69 12.93
N GLN A 88 0.49 2.76 12.97
CA GLN A 88 1.92 2.59 13.23
C GLN A 88 2.16 2.12 14.67
N ARG A 89 3.04 1.15 14.83
CA ARG A 89 3.45 0.61 16.12
C ARG A 89 4.52 1.48 16.77
N GLU A 90 4.77 1.26 18.07
CA GLU A 90 5.75 2.04 18.84
C GLU A 90 7.18 1.93 18.31
N ASP A 91 7.55 0.75 17.79
CA ASP A 91 8.83 0.45 17.14
C ASP A 91 8.97 1.03 15.72
N GLY A 92 7.96 1.74 15.22
CA GLY A 92 7.94 2.34 13.88
C GLY A 92 7.44 1.42 12.77
N SER A 93 7.17 0.15 13.06
CA SER A 93 6.70 -0.81 12.08
C SER A 93 5.18 -0.76 11.85
N TRP A 94 4.75 -1.41 10.77
CA TRP A 94 3.36 -1.82 10.58
C TRP A 94 3.26 -3.34 10.51
N GLY A 95 2.16 -3.87 11.01
CA GLY A 95 1.85 -5.29 10.87
C GLY A 95 0.51 -5.67 11.50
N TRP A 96 -0.23 -6.54 10.82
CA TRP A 96 -1.63 -6.85 11.14
C TRP A 96 -1.77 -7.90 12.26
N PHE A 97 -0.94 -8.94 12.24
CA PHE A 97 -1.08 -10.11 13.12
C PHE A 97 -0.29 -9.98 14.43
N GLY A 98 -0.35 -8.81 15.07
CA GLY A 98 0.18 -8.57 16.42
C GLY A 98 1.68 -8.25 16.50
N LYS A 99 2.44 -8.39 15.41
CA LYS A 99 3.84 -7.95 15.27
C LYS A 99 4.04 -7.19 13.97
N GLY A 100 5.02 -6.29 13.95
CA GLY A 100 5.47 -5.65 12.71
C GLY A 100 6.09 -6.65 11.74
N THR A 101 6.01 -6.37 10.45
CA THR A 101 6.78 -7.10 9.43
C THR A 101 7.45 -6.13 8.46
N PRO A 102 8.61 -6.50 7.86
CA PRO A 102 9.24 -5.67 6.83
C PRO A 102 8.33 -5.44 5.61
N GLU A 103 7.58 -6.47 5.20
CA GLU A 103 6.64 -6.39 4.07
C GLU A 103 5.54 -5.35 4.29
N GLU A 104 4.85 -5.42 5.43
CA GLU A 104 3.72 -4.53 5.74
C GLU A 104 4.21 -3.10 6.01
N THR A 105 5.35 -2.95 6.67
CA THR A 105 6.01 -1.66 6.88
C THR A 105 6.39 -1.02 5.56
N ALA A 106 6.94 -1.79 4.61
CA ALA A 106 7.29 -1.29 3.29
C ALA A 106 6.06 -0.77 2.53
N TYR A 107 4.95 -1.52 2.53
CA TYR A 107 3.72 -1.08 1.88
C TYR A 107 3.11 0.16 2.53
N ALA A 108 3.11 0.24 3.86
CA ALA A 108 2.65 1.42 4.58
C ALA A 108 3.47 2.66 4.25
N VAL A 109 4.81 2.55 4.23
CA VAL A 109 5.72 3.63 3.84
C VAL A 109 5.44 4.08 2.42
N GLN A 110 5.41 3.16 1.45
CA GLN A 110 5.18 3.50 0.05
C GLN A 110 3.83 4.22 -0.14
N ALA A 111 2.78 3.77 0.55
CA ALA A 111 1.47 4.43 0.50
C ALA A 111 1.53 5.84 1.11
N LEU A 112 2.14 6.00 2.29
CA LEU A 112 2.29 7.30 2.95
C LEU A 112 3.12 8.29 2.13
N MET A 113 4.11 7.82 1.36
CA MET A 113 4.89 8.66 0.45
C MET A 113 4.07 9.24 -0.72
N ASN A 114 2.85 8.74 -0.94
CA ASN A 114 1.88 9.31 -1.88
C ASN A 114 0.87 10.28 -1.21
N ALA A 115 1.02 10.54 0.09
CA ALA A 115 0.11 11.43 0.81
C ALA A 115 0.36 12.91 0.47
N PRO A 116 -0.66 13.78 0.62
CA PRO A 116 -0.47 15.23 0.48
C PRO A 116 0.61 15.78 1.41
N ALA A 117 1.29 16.85 1.00
CA ALA A 117 2.40 17.44 1.74
C ALA A 117 2.10 17.73 3.23
N GLU A 118 0.89 18.19 3.54
CA GLU A 118 0.43 18.42 4.92
C GLU A 118 0.46 17.12 5.75
N THR A 119 -0.01 16.01 5.17
CA THR A 119 0.01 14.70 5.83
C THR A 119 1.44 14.20 5.97
N LEU A 120 2.27 14.37 4.93
CA LEU A 120 3.66 13.92 4.93
C LEU A 120 4.52 14.67 5.96
N ALA A 121 4.28 15.96 6.15
CA ALA A 121 4.96 16.77 7.17
C ALA A 121 4.74 16.19 8.59
N ALA A 122 3.50 15.78 8.91
CA ALA A 122 3.16 15.14 10.16
C ALA A 122 3.71 13.71 10.31
N MET A 123 4.25 13.13 9.24
CA MET A 123 4.80 11.76 9.22
C MET A 123 6.33 11.74 9.23
N THR A 124 7.02 12.87 9.41
CA THR A 124 8.49 12.94 9.41
C THR A 124 9.13 11.98 10.41
N GLU A 125 8.80 12.12 11.69
CA GLU A 125 9.32 11.24 12.75
C GLU A 125 8.80 9.78 12.64
N PRO A 126 7.50 9.54 12.39
CA PRO A 126 7.00 8.21 12.02
C PRO A 126 7.80 7.50 10.93
N LEU A 127 8.12 8.19 9.83
CA LEU A 127 8.84 7.59 8.70
C LEU A 127 10.32 7.34 9.03
N ALA A 128 10.94 8.17 9.88
CA ALA A 128 12.30 7.92 10.37
C ALA A 128 12.37 6.63 11.22
N ARG A 129 11.41 6.41 12.12
CA ARG A 129 11.32 5.14 12.88
C ARG A 129 11.08 3.93 11.97
N ALA A 130 10.26 4.09 10.93
CA ALA A 130 10.06 3.05 9.93
C ALA A 130 11.35 2.71 9.16
N ALA A 131 12.17 3.72 8.84
CA ALA A 131 13.46 3.52 8.20
C ALA A 131 14.42 2.73 9.10
N ALA A 132 14.50 3.08 10.38
CA ALA A 132 15.29 2.34 11.36
C ALA A 132 14.85 0.88 11.45
N TYR A 133 13.54 0.63 11.62
CA TYR A 133 12.98 -0.72 11.66
C TYR A 133 13.31 -1.54 10.41
N LEU A 134 13.14 -0.99 9.20
CA LEU A 134 13.42 -1.70 7.95
C LEU A 134 14.91 -2.05 7.80
N ASN A 135 15.81 -1.18 8.25
CA ASN A 135 17.25 -1.42 8.20
C ASN A 135 17.69 -2.49 9.22
N GLU A 136 17.09 -2.51 10.41
CA GLU A 136 17.40 -3.51 11.44
C GLU A 136 16.87 -4.90 11.08
N THR A 137 15.79 -4.97 10.30
CA THR A 137 15.09 -6.22 9.98
C THR A 137 15.38 -6.77 8.58
N GLU A 138 16.33 -6.21 7.83
CA GLU A 138 16.66 -6.62 6.45
C GLU A 138 17.03 -8.11 6.34
N ALA A 139 17.69 -8.65 7.37
CA ALA A 139 18.13 -10.05 7.42
C ALA A 139 17.04 -11.03 7.89
N GLU A 140 15.88 -10.54 8.35
CA GLU A 140 14.83 -11.40 8.87
C GLU A 140 14.15 -12.25 7.77
N PRO A 141 13.70 -13.47 8.12
CA PRO A 141 12.98 -14.30 7.18
C PRO A 141 11.62 -13.69 6.82
N VAL A 142 11.22 -13.84 5.56
CA VAL A 142 9.92 -13.39 5.07
C VAL A 142 8.78 -14.14 5.78
N ILE A 143 7.82 -13.38 6.28
CA ILE A 143 6.60 -13.91 6.88
C ILE A 143 5.62 -14.29 5.75
N PRO A 144 5.08 -15.53 5.71
CA PRO A 144 4.12 -15.93 4.70
C PRO A 144 2.78 -15.19 4.83
N LEU A 145 2.55 -14.19 3.97
CA LEU A 145 1.30 -13.41 3.94
C LEU A 145 0.51 -13.59 2.63
N TRP A 146 1.10 -14.19 1.59
CA TRP A 146 0.42 -14.38 0.31
C TRP A 146 -0.42 -15.65 0.32
N VAL A 147 -1.60 -15.59 -0.29
CA VAL A 147 -2.59 -16.68 -0.26
C VAL A 147 -2.51 -17.51 -1.54
N GLY A 148 -2.13 -18.78 -1.39
CA GLY A 148 -2.20 -19.82 -2.43
C GLY A 148 -3.05 -20.99 -1.96
N LYS A 149 -2.55 -22.22 -2.10
CA LYS A 149 -3.15 -23.39 -1.43
C LYS A 149 -3.00 -23.30 0.10
N THR A 150 -1.89 -22.70 0.53
CA THR A 150 -1.57 -22.31 1.89
C THR A 150 -0.96 -20.90 1.84
N LEU A 151 -0.63 -20.32 2.99
CA LEU A 151 0.18 -19.11 3.02
C LEU A 151 1.59 -19.39 2.48
N TYR A 152 2.13 -18.44 1.71
CA TYR A 152 3.50 -18.47 1.22
C TYR A 152 4.13 -17.06 1.25
N GLY A 153 5.46 -16.99 1.17
CA GLY A 153 6.22 -15.74 1.17
C GLY A 153 7.09 -15.62 -0.09
N PRO A 154 6.69 -14.82 -1.10
CA PRO A 154 7.49 -14.64 -2.31
C PRO A 154 8.70 -13.74 -2.04
N THR A 155 9.81 -14.34 -1.59
CA THR A 155 10.98 -13.62 -1.05
C THR A 155 11.45 -12.43 -1.88
N GLN A 156 11.54 -12.58 -3.20
CA GLN A 156 12.04 -11.50 -4.07
C GLN A 156 11.03 -10.35 -4.23
N VAL A 157 9.74 -10.64 -4.19
CA VAL A 157 8.69 -9.60 -4.22
C VAL A 157 8.76 -8.78 -2.93
N VAL A 158 8.85 -9.45 -1.78
CA VAL A 158 8.95 -8.79 -0.48
C VAL A 158 10.23 -7.95 -0.37
N ARG A 159 11.38 -8.52 -0.76
CA ARG A 159 12.64 -7.77 -0.81
C ARG A 159 12.57 -6.55 -1.72
N SER A 160 11.94 -6.68 -2.88
CA SER A 160 11.75 -5.54 -3.78
C SER A 160 10.89 -4.44 -3.16
N ALA A 161 9.85 -4.79 -2.41
CA ALA A 161 9.02 -3.81 -1.71
C ALA A 161 9.82 -3.10 -0.61
N VAL A 162 10.54 -3.85 0.22
CA VAL A 162 11.38 -3.32 1.30
C VAL A 162 12.45 -2.36 0.75
N LEU A 163 13.20 -2.78 -0.26
CA LEU A 163 14.22 -1.93 -0.90
C LEU A 163 13.62 -0.66 -1.49
N SER A 164 12.46 -0.75 -2.15
CA SER A 164 11.78 0.43 -2.68
C SER A 164 11.35 1.40 -1.57
N ALA A 165 10.87 0.89 -0.43
CA ALA A 165 10.52 1.72 0.72
C ALA A 165 11.76 2.42 1.31
N GLN A 166 12.86 1.69 1.51
CA GLN A 166 14.13 2.26 1.99
C GLN A 166 14.64 3.37 1.06
N ILE A 167 14.60 3.16 -0.26
CA ILE A 167 15.00 4.17 -1.25
C ILE A 167 14.12 5.43 -1.18
N LEU A 168 12.80 5.26 -1.00
CA LEU A 168 11.88 6.40 -0.85
C LEU A 168 12.20 7.21 0.41
N LEU A 169 12.44 6.53 1.54
CA LEU A 169 12.79 7.16 2.81
C LEU A 169 14.10 7.95 2.69
N ALA A 170 15.16 7.31 2.20
CA ALA A 170 16.47 7.93 2.03
C ALA A 170 16.44 9.15 1.08
N ARG A 171 15.64 9.11 0.01
CA ARG A 171 15.46 10.27 -0.88
C ARG A 171 14.71 11.40 -0.21
N SER A 172 13.74 11.09 0.66
CA SER A 172 12.95 12.09 1.37
C SER A 172 13.77 12.85 2.43
N GLU A 173 14.82 12.21 2.98
CA GLU A 173 15.76 12.85 3.91
C GLU A 173 16.68 13.82 3.17
N HIS A 174 17.27 13.38 2.05
CA HIS A 174 18.12 14.23 1.21
C HIS A 174 17.37 15.44 0.62
N ALA A 175 16.09 15.28 0.28
CA ALA A 175 15.25 16.39 -0.19
C ALA A 175 14.96 17.42 0.92
N ARG A 176 15.08 17.03 2.19
CA ARG A 176 14.84 17.89 3.36
C ARG A 176 16.10 18.53 3.93
N SER A 177 17.29 18.01 3.62
CA SER A 177 18.57 18.51 4.14
C SER A 177 19.17 19.69 3.34
N ALA A 178 18.37 20.41 2.56
CA ALA A 178 18.82 21.51 1.69
C ALA A 178 18.58 22.92 2.28
N ASP A 179 18.34 23.01 3.59
CA ASP A 179 18.23 24.28 4.33
C ASP A 179 19.49 24.57 5.15
#